data_AF-A0A645DMB9-F1
#
_entry.id   AF-A0A645DMB9-F1
#
_cell.length_a   1.000
_cell.length_b   1.000
_cell.length_c   1.000
_cell.angle_alpha   90.00
_cell.angle_beta   90.00
_cell.angle_gamma   90.00
#
_symmetry.space_group_name_H-M   'P 1'
#
loop_
_entity.id
_entity.type
_entity.pdbx_description
1 polymer ?
#
loop_
_entity_poly.entity_id
_entity_poly.type
_entity_poly.pdbx_seq_one_letter_code
_entity_poly.pdbx_strand_id
1 'polypeptide(L)' 'MIGFTAEYDKGKIVLQENEIQHADWFEVGDMPQIPGSISISRKLIDWFIGNNK' A
#
# COMPACT_ATOMS: atom_id res chain seq x y z
N MET A 1 11.49 12.15 1.32
CA MET A 1 10.18 11.55 1.63
C MET A 1 10.24 11.01 3.05
N ILE A 2 9.18 11.22 3.83
CA ILE A 2 9.02 10.63 5.17
C ILE A 2 7.90 9.60 5.05
N GLY A 3 8.17 8.36 5.43
CA GLY A 3 7.20 7.26 5.36
C GLY A 3 6.50 7.05 6.69
N PHE A 4 5.23 6.69 6.64
CA PHE A 4 4.40 6.38 7.80
C PHE A 4 3.68 5.06 7.60
N THR A 5 3.33 4.41 8.70
CA THR A 5 2.39 3.28 8.74
C THR A 5 1.09 3.77 9.36
N ALA A 6 -0.01 3.15 8.97
CA ALA A 6 -1.34 3.45 9.50
C ALA A 6 -2.20 2.19 9.48
N GLU A 7 -3.14 2.12 10.40
CA GLU A 7 -4.15 1.08 10.45
C GLU A 7 -5.49 1.65 9.98
N TYR A 8 -6.22 0.86 9.21
CA TYR A 8 -7.56 1.24 8.76
C TYR A 8 -8.54 1.19 9.96
N ASP A 9 -9.25 2.29 10.21
CA ASP A 9 -10.30 2.38 11.23
C ASP A 9 -11.68 2.03 10.66
N LYS A 10 -12.18 2.84 9.69
CA LYS A 10 -13.50 2.66 9.06
C LYS A 10 -13.65 3.47 7.77
N GLY A 11 -14.69 3.16 6.99
CA GLY A 11 -15.05 3.87 5.75
C GLY A 11 -15.09 2.98 4.51
N LYS A 12 -15.14 3.56 3.32
CA LYS A 12 -15.07 2.84 2.04
C LYS A 12 -14.07 3.56 1.13
N ILE A 13 -13.43 2.83 0.22
CA ILE A 13 -12.57 3.42 -0.81
C ILE A 13 -13.46 4.28 -1.72
N VAL A 14 -13.12 5.57 -1.82
CA VAL A 14 -13.73 6.52 -2.74
C VAL A 14 -12.59 7.27 -3.42
N LEU A 15 -12.45 7.07 -4.74
CA LEU A 15 -11.34 7.63 -5.52
C LEU A 15 -11.61 9.07 -5.92
N GLN A 16 -10.53 9.85 -6.02
CA GLN A 16 -10.54 11.14 -6.69
C GLN A 16 -10.04 10.95 -8.13
N GLU A 17 -10.93 11.11 -9.11
CA GLU A 17 -10.72 10.68 -10.51
C GLU A 17 -9.49 11.30 -11.18
N ASN A 18 -9.08 12.51 -10.78
CA ASN A 18 -7.94 13.22 -11.35
C ASN A 18 -6.59 12.90 -10.69
N GLU A 19 -6.57 12.05 -9.65
CA GLU A 19 -5.35 11.73 -8.90
C GLU A 19 -5.03 10.23 -8.95
N ILE A 20 -6.00 9.37 -8.64
CA ILE A 20 -5.81 7.92 -8.54
C ILE A 20 -6.77 7.20 -9.48
N GLN A 21 -6.20 6.44 -10.42
CA GLN A 21 -6.98 5.66 -11.39
C GLN A 21 -7.62 4.41 -10.78
N HIS A 22 -6.95 3.77 -9.81
CA HIS A 22 -7.42 2.54 -9.17
C HIS A 22 -6.83 2.40 -7.76
N ALA A 23 -7.65 1.97 -6.80
CA ALA A 23 -7.20 1.52 -5.48
C ALA A 23 -8.10 0.38 -5.01
N ASP A 24 -7.48 -0.58 -4.33
CA ASP A 24 -8.14 -1.73 -3.74
C ASP A 24 -7.36 -2.19 -2.50
N TRP A 25 -7.93 -3.15 -1.76
CA TRP A 25 -7.26 -3.84 -0.68
C TRP A 25 -6.51 -5.06 -1.21
N PHE A 26 -5.27 -5.26 -0.76
CA PHE A 26 -4.43 -6.38 -1.19
C PHE A 26 -3.98 -7.19 0.02
N GLU A 27 -4.17 -8.50 -0.07
CA GLU A 27 -3.64 -9.42 0.92
C GLU A 27 -2.13 -9.64 0.70
N VAL A 28 -1.42 -10.03 1.76
CA VAL A 28 0.03 -10.26 1.74
C VAL A 28 0.45 -11.28 0.65
N GLY A 29 -0.41 -12.25 0.37
CA GLY A 29 -0.18 -13.31 -0.63
C GLY A 29 -0.56 -12.94 -2.07
N ASP A 30 -1.28 -11.82 -2.28
CA ASP A 30 -1.84 -11.42 -3.58
C ASP A 30 -1.53 -9.94 -3.89
N MET A 31 -0.26 -9.59 -3.72
CA MET A 31 0.21 -8.24 -4.00
C MET A 31 0.31 -7.99 -5.51
N PRO A 32 -0.07 -6.79 -5.98
CA PRO A 32 0.02 -6.43 -7.39
C PRO A 32 1.49 -6.17 -7.78
N GLN A 33 1.71 -5.60 -8.97
CA GLN A 33 3.04 -5.11 -9.32
C GLN A 33 3.46 -3.96 -8.38
N ILE A 34 4.39 -4.26 -7.47
CA ILE A 34 4.91 -3.29 -6.50
C ILE A 34 6.16 -2.55 -7.04
N PRO A 35 6.47 -1.35 -6.52
CA PRO A 35 7.62 -0.57 -6.95
C PRO A 35 8.99 -1.25 -6.74
N GLY A 36 10.02 -0.72 -7.39
CA GLY A 36 11.41 -1.19 -7.24
C GLY A 36 11.99 -1.00 -5.83
N SER A 37 12.93 -1.86 -5.45
CA SER A 37 13.52 -2.01 -4.10
C SER A 37 14.19 -0.76 -3.52
N ILE A 38 14.59 0.19 -4.36
CA ILE A 38 15.24 1.44 -3.91
C ILE A 38 14.21 2.43 -3.33
N SER A 39 12.94 2.35 -3.73
CA SER A 39 11.91 3.32 -3.36
C SER A 39 11.47 3.17 -1.89
N ILE A 40 11.04 4.29 -1.27
CA ILE A 40 10.46 4.26 0.08
C ILE A 40 9.16 3.45 0.11
N SER A 41 8.36 3.51 -0.96
CA SER A 41 7.10 2.77 -1.09
C SER A 41 7.34 1.27 -1.01
N ARG A 42 8.39 0.78 -1.71
CA ARG A 42 8.75 -0.64 -1.64
C ARG A 42 9.20 -1.06 -0.23
N LYS A 43 9.98 -0.24 0.47
CA LYS A 43 10.39 -0.51 1.85
C LYS A 43 9.20 -0.62 2.81
N LEU A 44 8.18 0.24 2.65
CA LEU A 44 6.95 0.19 3.47
C LEU A 44 6.14 -1.08 3.20
N ILE A 45 6.01 -1.47 1.92
CA ILE A 45 5.30 -2.69 1.53
C ILE A 45 6.04 -3.94 2.04
N ASP A 46 7.36 -4.01 1.88
CA ASP A 46 8.16 -5.15 2.36
C ASP A 46 8.08 -5.29 3.90
N TRP A 47 8.04 -4.17 4.64
CA TRP A 47 7.81 -4.16 6.09
C TRP A 47 6.43 -4.72 6.46
N PHE A 48 5.37 -4.31 5.76
CA PHE A 48 4.02 -4.82 5.98
C PHE A 48 3.92 -6.33 5.73
N ILE A 49 4.51 -6.80 4.62
CA ILE A 49 4.58 -8.23 4.27
C ILE A 49 5.36 -9.00 5.35
N GLY A 50 6.49 -8.48 5.82
CA GLY A 50 7.31 -9.14 6.85
C GLY A 50 6.61 -9.32 8.19
N ASN A 51 5.72 -8.39 8.56
CA ASN A 51 5.02 -8.40 9.84
C ASN A 51 3.68 -9.16 9.83
N ASN A 52 3.14 -9.48 8.66
CA ASN A 52 1.82 -10.12 8.49
C ASN A 52 1.94 -11.46 7.76
N LYS A 53 3.06 -12.16 7.95
CA LYS A 53 3.30 -13.53 7.46
C LYS A 53 2.71 -14.58 8.40
#